data_AF-A0A7J3XE44-F1
#
_entry.id   AF-A0A7J3XE44-F1
#
_cell.length_a   1.000
_cell.length_b   1.000
_cell.length_c   1.000
_cell.angle_alpha   90.00
_cell.angle_beta   90.00
_cell.angle_gamma   90.00
#
_symmetry.space_group_name_H-M   'P 1'
#
loop_
_entity.id
_entity.type
_entity.pdbx_description
1 polymer ?
#
loop_
_entity_poly.entity_id
_entity_poly.type
_entity_poly.pdbx_seq_one_letter_code
_entity_poly.pdbx_strand_id
1 'polypeptide(L)'
;MIEDLMLLALFLIFLVLARKALGLFFNALLIALLGASFPFLMNFVGIHRVEITVGNVVLFSLCALLLYLTYIYLRSLFKLSKSISRILFRREKRRDANLL
;
A
#
# COMPACT_ATOMS: atom_id res chain seq x y z
N MET A 1 28.52 3.29 -25.21
CA MET A 1 28.66 1.97 -24.55
C MET A 1 28.29 1.99 -23.07
N ILE A 2 28.95 2.76 -22.19
CA ILE A 2 28.58 2.81 -20.75
C ILE A 2 27.22 3.49 -20.54
N GLU A 3 26.94 4.55 -21.29
CA GLU A 3 25.67 5.30 -21.24
C GLU A 3 24.46 4.41 -21.62
N ASP A 4 24.61 3.60 -22.68
CA ASP A 4 23.59 2.66 -23.13
C ASP A 4 23.30 1.58 -22.06
N LEU A 5 24.34 1.13 -21.38
CA LEU A 5 24.25 0.16 -20.27
C LEU A 5 23.57 0.77 -19.05
N MET A 6 23.82 2.04 -18.74
CA MET A 6 23.15 2.78 -17.68
C MET A 6 21.65 2.97 -17.97
N LEU A 7 21.31 3.36 -19.20
CA LEU A 7 19.92 3.49 -19.67
C LEU A 7 19.18 2.16 -19.59
N LEU A 8 19.81 1.07 -20.03
CA LEU A 8 19.25 -0.28 -19.93
C LEU A 8 19.00 -0.68 -18.47
N ALA A 9 19.96 -0.43 -17.57
CA ALA A 9 19.82 -0.73 -16.15
C ALA A 9 18.68 0.07 -15.49
N LEU A 10 18.58 1.36 -15.82
CA LEU A 10 17.49 2.22 -15.33
C LEU A 10 16.13 1.72 -15.82
N PHE A 11 16.04 1.31 -17.09
CA PHE A 11 14.83 0.76 -17.68
C PHE A 11 14.40 -0.55 -16.98
N LEU A 12 15.34 -1.44 -16.67
CA LEU A 12 15.05 -2.66 -15.92
C LEU A 12 14.54 -2.37 -14.51
N ILE A 13 15.14 -1.40 -13.80
CA ILE A 13 14.65 -0.95 -12.48
C ILE A 13 13.22 -0.42 -12.60
N PHE A 14 12.95 0.40 -13.62
CA PHE A 14 11.61 0.91 -13.89
C PHE A 14 10.61 -0.22 -14.14
N LEU A 15 10.97 -1.23 -14.92
CA LEU A 15 10.13 -2.40 -15.21
C LEU A 15 9.75 -3.17 -13.93
N VAL A 16 10.71 -3.33 -13.01
CA VAL A 16 10.48 -3.95 -11.70
C VAL A 16 9.53 -3.11 -10.83
N LEU A 17 9.70 -1.79 -10.84
CA LEU A 17 8.81 -0.86 -10.13
C LEU A 17 7.40 -0.87 -10.72
N ALA A 18 7.28 -0.85 -12.05
CA ALA A 18 6.01 -0.91 -12.77
C ALA A 18 5.23 -2.19 -12.44
N ARG A 19 5.90 -3.35 -12.41
CA ARG A 19 5.27 -4.62 -12.01
C ARG A 19 4.68 -4.55 -10.60
N LYS A 20 5.37 -3.91 -9.65
CA LYS A 20 4.86 -3.72 -8.28
C LYS A 20 3.70 -2.72 -8.25
N ALA A 21 3.78 -1.63 -9.02
CA ALA A 21 2.73 -0.63 -9.11
C ALA A 21 1.42 -1.23 -9.67
N LEU A 22 1.51 -2.09 -10.69
CA LEU A 22 0.34 -2.80 -11.23
C LEU A 22 -0.35 -3.67 -10.17
N GLY A 23 0.40 -4.39 -9.35
CA GLY A 23 -0.18 -5.18 -8.26
C GLY A 23 -0.90 -4.33 -7.21
N LEU A 24 -0.34 -3.17 -6.86
CA LEU A 24 -1.00 -2.20 -5.98
C LEU A 24 -2.27 -1.62 -6.61
N PHE A 25 -2.23 -1.33 -7.91
CA PHE A 25 -3.36 -0.82 -8.67
C PHE A 25 -4.55 -1.80 -8.66
N PHE A 26 -4.32 -3.08 -8.97
CA PHE A 26 -5.40 -4.08 -8.95
C PHE A 26 -6.01 -4.27 -7.56
N ASN A 27 -5.20 -4.24 -6.49
CA ASN A 27 -5.71 -4.29 -5.13
C ASN A 27 -6.53 -3.05 -4.77
N ALA A 28 -6.07 -1.86 -5.18
CA ALA A 28 -6.80 -0.62 -4.97
C ALA A 28 -8.13 -0.61 -5.74
N LEU A 29 -8.13 -1.11 -6.97
CA LEU A 29 -9.34 -1.27 -7.79
C LEU A 29 -10.34 -2.22 -7.12
N LEU A 30 -9.88 -3.36 -6.61
CA LEU A 30 -10.73 -4.32 -5.92
C LEU A 30 -11.36 -3.70 -4.65
N ILE A 31 -10.57 -2.94 -3.89
CA ILE A 31 -11.07 -2.26 -2.69
C ILE A 31 -12.05 -1.14 -3.04
N ALA A 32 -11.81 -0.39 -4.11
CA ALA A 32 -12.73 0.61 -4.62
C ALA A 32 -14.08 -0.03 -5.01
N LEU A 33 -14.04 -1.17 -5.72
CA LEU A 33 -15.25 -1.94 -6.06
C LEU A 33 -15.99 -2.46 -4.82
N LEU A 34 -15.26 -2.95 -3.81
CA LEU A 34 -15.86 -3.36 -2.53
C LEU A 34 -16.50 -2.16 -1.81
N GLY A 35 -15.84 -1.00 -1.80
CA GLY A 35 -16.39 0.25 -1.27
C GLY A 35 -17.64 0.70 -2.02
N ALA A 36 -17.65 0.61 -3.34
CA ALA A 36 -18.81 0.91 -4.17
C ALA A 36 -19.99 -0.04 -3.90
N SER A 37 -19.71 -1.30 -3.55
CA SER A 37 -20.74 -2.30 -3.21
C SER A 37 -21.35 -2.11 -1.81
N PHE A 38 -20.71 -1.33 -0.95
CA PHE A 38 -21.13 -1.09 0.45
C PHE A 38 -22.58 -0.58 0.60
N PRO A 39 -23.03 0.48 -0.08
CA PRO A 39 -24.42 0.95 0.04
C PRO A 39 -25.46 -0.11 -0.37
N PHE A 40 -25.12 -0.99 -1.33
CA PHE A 40 -26.01 -2.08 -1.74
C PHE A 40 -26.11 -3.16 -0.65
N LEU A 41 -24.97 -3.53 -0.05
CA LEU A 41 -24.92 -4.47 1.08
C LEU A 41 -25.70 -3.94 2.29
N MET A 42 -25.52 -2.67 2.65
CA MET A 42 -26.20 -2.08 3.82
C MET A 42 -27.72 -2.05 3.66
N ASN A 43 -28.20 -1.78 2.43
CA ASN A 43 -29.64 -1.86 2.13
C ASN A 43 -30.15 -3.30 2.12
N PHE A 44 -29.37 -4.26 1.65
CA PHE A 44 -29.74 -5.68 1.65
C PHE A 44 -29.89 -6.26 3.07
N VAL A 45 -28.96 -5.92 3.98
CA VAL A 45 -29.00 -6.40 5.37
C VAL A 45 -30.06 -5.65 6.21
N GLY A 46 -30.63 -4.56 5.68
CA GLY A 46 -31.72 -3.81 6.33
C GLY A 46 -31.29 -3.01 7.56
N ILE A 47 -29.98 -2.86 7.80
CA ILE A 47 -29.43 -2.17 8.97
C ILE A 47 -29.64 -0.66 8.86
N HIS A 48 -29.48 -0.09 7.67
CA HIS A 48 -29.65 1.34 7.40
C HIS A 48 -30.05 1.58 5.95
N ARG A 49 -31.02 2.49 5.74
CA ARG A 49 -31.42 2.94 4.40
C ARG A 49 -30.43 3.97 3.90
N VAL A 50 -29.39 3.50 3.24
CA VAL A 50 -28.44 4.38 2.54
C VAL A 50 -29.04 4.70 1.18
N GLU A 51 -29.25 5.96 0.85
CA GLU A 51 -29.74 6.32 -0.48
C GLU A 51 -28.74 5.86 -1.55
N ILE A 52 -29.21 5.01 -2.47
CA ILE A 52 -28.41 4.47 -3.57
C ILE A 52 -28.36 5.53 -4.67
N THR A 53 -27.54 6.56 -4.44
CA THR A 53 -27.22 7.58 -5.42
C THR A 53 -25.81 7.38 -5.95
N VAL A 54 -25.57 7.81 -7.20
CA VAL A 54 -24.23 7.77 -7.81
C VAL A 54 -23.20 8.49 -6.94
N GLY A 55 -23.59 9.62 -6.32
CA GLY A 55 -22.75 10.38 -5.40
C GLY A 55 -22.29 9.55 -4.19
N ASN A 56 -23.21 8.84 -3.53
CA ASN A 56 -22.87 8.02 -2.37
C ASN A 56 -21.98 6.84 -2.75
N VAL A 57 -22.25 6.16 -3.88
CA VAL A 57 -21.42 5.05 -4.36
C VAL A 57 -19.98 5.50 -4.61
N VAL A 58 -19.80 6.65 -5.27
CA VAL A 58 -18.47 7.23 -5.51
C VAL A 58 -17.79 7.61 -4.19
N LEU A 59 -18.52 8.21 -3.25
CA LEU A 59 -17.99 8.64 -1.95
C LEU A 59 -17.49 7.43 -1.13
N PHE A 60 -18.29 6.37 -1.03
CA PHE A 60 -17.87 5.14 -0.32
C PHE A 60 -16.68 4.45 -0.99
N SER A 61 -16.65 4.42 -2.33
CA SER A 61 -15.48 3.94 -3.08
C SER A 61 -14.23 4.76 -2.77
N LEU A 62 -14.33 6.09 -2.73
CA LEU A 62 -13.23 7.00 -2.41
C LEU A 62 -12.74 6.82 -0.97
N CYS A 63 -13.66 6.68 0.00
CA CYS A 63 -13.32 6.39 1.39
C CYS A 63 -12.58 5.06 1.54
N ALA A 64 -13.05 4.01 0.88
CA ALA A 64 -12.38 2.70 0.90
C ALA A 64 -10.96 2.78 0.30
N LEU A 65 -10.80 3.52 -0.79
CA LEU A 65 -9.49 3.76 -1.42
C LEU A 65 -8.53 4.53 -0.49
N LEU A 66 -9.02 5.60 0.16
CA LEU A 66 -8.24 6.40 1.11
C LEU A 66 -7.81 5.58 2.33
N LEU A 67 -8.70 4.75 2.88
CA LEU A 67 -8.38 3.84 3.96
C LEU A 67 -7.30 2.83 3.55
N TYR A 68 -7.38 2.29 2.34
CA TYR A 68 -6.38 1.37 1.82
C TYR A 68 -5.01 2.03 1.63
N LEU A 69 -4.97 3.22 1.04
CA LEU A 69 -3.72 3.98 0.88
C LEU A 69 -3.09 4.33 2.23
N THR A 70 -3.91 4.74 3.19
CA THR A 70 -3.48 5.02 4.57
C THR A 70 -2.89 3.75 5.20
N TYR A 71 -3.56 2.61 5.05
CA TYR A 71 -3.04 1.32 5.53
C TYR A 71 -1.69 0.96 4.91
N ILE A 72 -1.54 1.10 3.59
CA ILE A 72 -0.26 0.85 2.91
C ILE A 72 0.83 1.78 3.45
N TYR A 73 0.52 3.06 3.61
CA TYR A 73 1.44 4.07 4.12
C TYR A 73 1.93 3.73 5.53
N LEU A 74 1.02 3.46 6.47
CA LEU A 74 1.37 3.03 7.82
C LEU A 74 2.18 1.73 7.80
N ARG A 75 1.77 0.73 7.02
CA ARG A 75 2.48 -0.55 6.92
C ARG A 75 3.91 -0.35 6.39
N SER A 76 4.12 0.58 5.47
CA SER A 76 5.44 0.94 4.96
C SER A 76 6.30 1.59 6.06
N LEU A 77 5.75 2.55 6.79
CA LEU A 77 6.41 3.20 7.93
C LEU A 77 6.83 2.18 9.01
N PHE A 78 5.94 1.25 9.36
CA PHE A 78 6.27 0.18 10.33
C PHE A 78 7.37 -0.77 9.83
N LYS A 79 7.42 -1.08 8.53
CA LYS A 79 8.50 -1.89 7.96
C LYS A 79 9.83 -1.15 7.99
N LEU A 80 9.83 0.15 7.71
CA LEU A 80 11.02 1.00 7.79
C LEU A 80 11.51 1.11 9.23
N SER A 81 10.62 1.41 10.19
CA SER A 81 11.00 1.52 11.61
C SER A 81 11.57 0.22 12.16
N LYS A 82 10.96 -0.93 11.83
CA LYS A 82 11.46 -2.25 12.24
C LYS A 82 12.77 -2.64 11.58
N SER A 83 13.04 -2.15 10.37
CA SER A 83 14.33 -2.37 9.70
C SER A 83 15.44 -1.54 10.33
N ILE A 84 15.16 -0.26 10.62
CA ILE A 84 16.07 0.65 11.30
C ILE A 84 16.39 0.16 12.72
N SER A 85 15.36 -0.20 13.50
CA SER A 85 15.53 -0.76 14.85
C SER A 85 16.37 -2.04 14.85
N ARG A 86 16.15 -2.95 13.89
CA ARG A 86 16.99 -4.16 13.76
C ARG A 86 18.45 -3.86 13.43
N ILE A 87 18.72 -2.84 12.63
CA ILE A 87 20.10 -2.43 12.29
C ILE A 87 20.78 -1.82 13.53
N LEU A 88 20.08 -0.97 14.28
CA LEU A 88 20.57 -0.36 15.52
C LEU A 88 20.87 -1.40 16.60
N PHE A 89 19.92 -2.29 16.93
CA PHE A 89 20.12 -3.34 17.92
C PHE A 89 21.25 -4.34 17.54
N ARG A 90 21.43 -4.62 16.24
CA ARG A 90 22.57 -5.44 15.78
C ARG A 90 23.91 -4.75 15.97
N ARG A 91 23.98 -3.42 15.87
CA ARG A 91 25.22 -2.66 16.10
C ARG A 91 25.58 -2.61 17.57
N GLU A 92 24.60 -2.44 18.45
CA GLU A 92 24.80 -2.38 19.89
C GLU A 92 25.32 -3.73 20.44
N LYS A 93 24.67 -4.83 20.07
CA LYS A 93 25.10 -6.19 20.46
C LYS A 93 26.52 -6.57 19.97
N ARG A 94 26.99 -6.01 18.85
CA ARG A 94 28.38 -6.22 18.37
C ARG A 94 29.41 -5.40 19.14
N ARG A 95 29.01 -4.28 19.75
CA ARG A 95 29.92 -3.45 20.56
C ARG A 95 30.20 -4.12 21.90
N ASP A 96 29.18 -4.66 22.55
CA ASP A 96 29.31 -5.33 23.85
C ASP A 96 30.12 -6.63 23.76
N ALA A 97 30.02 -7.36 22.64
CA ALA A 97 30.78 -8.58 22.40
C ALA A 97 32.29 -8.36 22.13
N ASN A 98 32.69 -7.12 21.79
CA ASN A 98 34.11 -6.77 21.58
C ASN A 98 34.75 -6.14 22.83
N LEU A 99 33.97 -5.93 23.91
CA LEU A 99 34.42 -5.36 25.18
C LEU A 99 34.61 -6.43 26.27
N LEU A 100 34.34 -7.71 25.96
CA LEU A 100 34.60 -8.90 26.76
C LEU A 100 35.75 -9.70 26.13
#